data_AF-A0AA34W837-F1
#
_entry.id   AF-A0AA34W837-F1
#
_cell.length_a   1.000
_cell.length_b   1.000
_cell.length_c   1.000
_cell.angle_alpha   90.00
_cell.angle_beta   90.00
_cell.angle_gamma   90.00
#
_symmetry.space_group_name_H-M   'P 1'
#
loop_
_entity.id
_entity.type
_entity.pdbx_description
1 polymer ?
#
loop_
_entity_poly.entity_id
_entity_poly.type
_entity_poly.pdbx_seq_one_letter_code
_entity_poly.pdbx_strand_id
1 'polypeptide(L)'
;MNNDMLTLAAKKYLSTFADHRNNPTNYEALTAWDNATSEFMALVNNDELNIIASLLAGREADKTDNSQLRQRIADLEARPVAPFDFKETTDADYCREWAWRAIKKDLPTEHWKTGENGTFYAFYLMGWHARLQYNEQRRSEYSQIADTILKTRTVSINTEPWRSFVSDDDITALNRFAECCDDPESGGHDLEKEQVKRLEKIGLLRRSGRISFTTDFGDFVLSAAGINLNLEMGEQVCPGLKIVKA
;
A
#
# COMPACT_ATOMS: atom_id res chain seq x y z
N MET A 1 14.74 8.21 -34.86
CA MET A 1 15.11 7.61 -33.56
C MET A 1 14.84 6.12 -33.62
N ASN A 2 15.88 5.27 -33.61
CA ASN A 2 15.71 3.83 -33.50
C ASN A 2 15.56 3.46 -32.01
N ASN A 3 14.44 3.90 -31.41
CA ASN A 3 14.20 3.87 -29.96
C ASN A 3 14.32 2.46 -29.37
N ASP A 4 14.02 1.45 -30.19
CA ASP A 4 14.19 0.03 -29.85
C ASP A 4 15.66 -0.37 -29.63
N MET A 5 16.59 0.15 -30.45
CA MET A 5 18.02 -0.13 -30.28
C MET A 5 18.59 0.54 -29.04
N LEU A 6 18.19 1.77 -28.75
CA LEU A 6 18.57 2.48 -27.53
C LEU A 6 18.03 1.76 -26.28
N THR A 7 16.77 1.31 -26.33
CA THR A 7 16.13 0.55 -25.25
C THR A 7 16.82 -0.80 -25.02
N LEU A 8 17.20 -1.50 -26.09
CA LEU A 8 17.91 -2.76 -26.00
C LEU A 8 19.32 -2.58 -25.39
N ALA A 9 20.06 -1.55 -25.84
CA ALA A 9 21.37 -1.22 -25.31
C ALA A 9 21.31 -0.79 -23.84
N ALA A 10 20.31 0.02 -23.46
CA ALA A 10 20.09 0.41 -22.07
C ALA A 10 19.80 -0.81 -21.17
N LYS A 11 18.95 -1.74 -21.62
CA LYS A 11 18.67 -2.99 -20.88
C LYS A 11 19.92 -3.86 -20.72
N LYS A 12 20.73 -3.97 -21.77
CA LYS A 12 22.00 -4.71 -21.76
C LYS A 12 23.00 -4.09 -20.78
N TYR A 13 23.13 -2.75 -20.78
CA TYR A 13 23.95 -2.02 -19.80
C TYR A 13 23.48 -2.28 -18.37
N LEU A 14 22.18 -2.17 -18.09
CA LEU A 14 21.63 -2.39 -16.74
C LEU A 14 21.85 -3.82 -16.23
N SER A 15 21.66 -4.82 -17.10
CA SER A 15 21.91 -6.23 -16.74
C SER A 15 23.38 -6.49 -16.42
N THR A 16 24.28 -6.10 -17.31
CA THR A 16 25.73 -6.31 -17.13
C THR A 16 26.29 -5.52 -15.94
N PHE A 17 25.76 -4.33 -15.67
CA PHE A 17 26.07 -3.56 -14.46
C PHE A 17 25.61 -4.29 -13.19
N ALA A 18 24.42 -4.88 -13.18
CA ALA A 18 23.94 -5.67 -12.04
C ALA A 18 24.81 -6.91 -11.81
N ASP A 19 25.22 -7.60 -12.88
CA ASP A 19 26.10 -8.77 -12.80
C ASP A 19 27.47 -8.40 -12.23
N HIS A 20 28.08 -7.31 -12.69
CA HIS A 20 29.34 -6.79 -12.13
C HIS A 20 29.17 -6.34 -10.67
N ARG A 21 28.09 -5.61 -10.34
CA ARG A 21 27.80 -5.15 -8.98
C ARG A 21 27.68 -6.32 -7.99
N ASN A 22 27.09 -7.44 -8.42
CA ASN A 22 26.89 -8.61 -7.59
C ASN A 22 28.17 -9.46 -7.42
N ASN A 23 29.12 -9.35 -8.35
CA ASN A 23 30.42 -10.01 -8.28
C ASN A 23 31.56 -9.15 -8.86
N PRO A 24 32.05 -8.13 -8.11
CA PRO A 24 32.96 -7.11 -8.65
C PRO A 24 34.33 -7.64 -9.09
N THR A 25 34.74 -8.81 -8.58
CA THR A 25 36.02 -9.44 -8.93
C THR A 25 35.93 -10.33 -10.18
N ASN A 26 34.73 -10.52 -10.75
CA ASN A 26 34.56 -11.29 -11.97
C ASN A 26 34.99 -10.46 -13.20
N TYR A 27 36.11 -10.87 -13.79
CA TYR A 27 36.68 -10.24 -14.98
C TYR A 27 35.77 -10.30 -16.21
N GLU A 28 35.01 -11.39 -16.38
CA GLU A 28 34.05 -11.53 -17.48
C GLU A 28 32.89 -10.54 -17.32
N ALA A 29 32.39 -10.35 -16.09
CA ALA A 29 31.34 -9.38 -15.80
C ALA A 29 31.80 -7.94 -16.02
N LEU A 30 33.05 -7.62 -15.64
CA LEU A 30 33.65 -6.31 -15.91
C LEU A 30 33.78 -6.06 -17.43
N THR A 31 34.32 -7.03 -18.17
CA THR A 31 34.48 -6.93 -19.63
C THR A 31 33.13 -6.80 -20.34
N ALA A 32 32.11 -7.54 -19.90
CA ALA A 32 30.76 -7.46 -20.43
C ALA A 32 30.13 -6.08 -20.19
N TRP A 33 30.34 -5.51 -19.00
CA TRP A 33 29.87 -4.16 -18.65
C TRP A 33 30.57 -3.06 -19.46
N ASP A 34 31.89 -3.15 -19.64
CA ASP A 34 32.66 -2.18 -20.46
C ASP A 34 32.20 -2.17 -21.93
N ASN A 35 31.96 -3.36 -22.50
CA ASN A 35 31.44 -3.50 -23.86
C ASN A 35 30.02 -2.93 -23.99
N ALA A 36 29.13 -3.26 -23.04
CA ALA A 36 27.77 -2.72 -23.03
C ALA A 36 27.74 -1.19 -22.85
N THR A 37 28.66 -0.65 -22.05
CA THR A 37 28.83 0.79 -21.88
C THR A 37 29.25 1.47 -23.18
N SER A 38 30.21 0.88 -23.90
CA SER A 38 30.67 1.41 -25.20
C SER A 38 29.55 1.41 -26.25
N GLU A 39 28.78 0.33 -26.33
CA GLU A 39 27.62 0.23 -27.23
C GLU A 39 26.53 1.26 -26.89
N PHE A 40 26.22 1.44 -25.60
CA PHE A 40 25.23 2.41 -25.15
C PHE A 40 25.68 3.86 -25.44
N MET A 41 26.93 4.20 -25.12
CA MET A 41 27.50 5.52 -25.37
C MET A 41 27.54 5.86 -26.87
N ALA A 42 27.81 4.89 -27.74
CA ALA A 42 27.79 5.13 -29.19
C ALA A 42 26.39 5.52 -29.70
N LEU A 43 25.33 4.95 -29.13
CA LEU A 43 23.95 5.29 -29.49
C LEU A 43 23.52 6.63 -28.89
N VAL A 44 23.90 6.89 -27.63
CA VAL A 44 23.62 8.16 -26.96
C VAL A 44 24.29 9.32 -27.67
N ASN A 45 25.61 9.26 -27.90
CA ASN A 45 26.39 10.33 -28.52
C ASN A 45 25.88 10.73 -29.91
N ASN A 46 25.24 9.81 -30.64
CA ASN A 46 24.70 10.09 -31.97
C ASN A 46 23.33 10.80 -31.94
N ASP A 47 22.61 10.78 -30.81
CA ASP A 47 21.21 11.22 -30.74
C ASP A 47 20.85 11.99 -29.45
N GLU A 48 21.86 12.50 -28.74
CA GLU A 48 21.74 13.09 -27.40
C GLU A 48 20.62 14.15 -27.30
N LEU A 49 20.54 15.05 -28.29
CA LEU A 49 19.56 16.13 -28.30
C LEU A 49 18.12 15.62 -28.40
N ASN A 50 17.86 14.57 -29.19
CA ASN A 50 16.51 14.00 -29.32
C ASN A 50 16.15 13.16 -28.10
N ILE A 51 17.13 12.50 -27.48
CA ILE A 51 16.94 11.79 -26.20
C ILE A 51 16.56 12.79 -25.10
N ILE A 52 17.31 13.90 -24.97
CA ILE A 52 17.02 14.95 -23.99
C ILE A 52 15.65 15.57 -24.23
N ALA A 53 15.31 15.89 -25.49
CA ALA A 53 14.00 16.45 -25.83
C ALA A 53 12.84 15.50 -25.46
N SER A 54 13.01 14.20 -25.74
CA SER A 54 12.00 13.18 -25.41
C SER A 54 11.83 12.99 -23.90
N LEU A 55 12.94 13.00 -23.15
CA LEU A 55 12.91 12.91 -21.68
C LEU A 55 12.25 14.13 -21.03
N LEU A 56 12.49 15.33 -21.57
CA LEU A 56 11.85 16.56 -21.09
C LEU A 56 10.33 16.52 -21.35
N ALA A 57 9.91 16.12 -22.56
CA ALA A 57 8.50 15.97 -22.89
C ALA A 57 7.79 14.95 -21.97
N GLY A 58 8.43 13.81 -21.71
CA GLY A 58 7.92 12.81 -20.76
C GLY A 58 7.80 13.37 -19.33
N ARG A 59 8.82 14.10 -18.86
CA ARG A 59 8.81 14.71 -17.52
C ARG A 59 7.73 15.77 -17.36
N GLU A 60 7.45 16.55 -18.40
CA GLU A 60 6.36 17.53 -18.40
C GLU A 60 4.97 16.87 -18.36
N ALA A 61 4.80 15.75 -19.08
CA ALA A 61 3.59 14.94 -19.01
C ALA A 61 3.40 14.35 -17.59
N ASP A 62 4.42 13.71 -17.04
CA ASP A 62 4.38 13.15 -15.68
C ASP A 62 4.08 14.21 -14.61
N LYS A 63 4.62 15.42 -14.77
CA LYS A 63 4.33 16.55 -13.87
C LYS A 63 2.87 16.97 -13.96
N THR A 64 2.30 16.97 -15.16
CA THR A 64 0.90 17.29 -15.40
C THR A 64 0.00 16.23 -14.76
N ASP A 65 0.27 14.95 -14.99
CA ASP A 65 -0.50 13.85 -14.40
C ASP A 65 -0.42 13.84 -12.87
N ASN A 66 0.76 14.06 -12.29
CA ASN A 66 0.92 14.21 -10.85
C ASN A 66 0.11 15.38 -10.28
N SER A 67 0.04 16.51 -11.00
CA SER A 67 -0.77 17.65 -10.56
C SER A 67 -2.26 17.32 -10.58
N GLN A 68 -2.73 16.58 -11.58
CA GLN A 68 -4.12 16.12 -11.67
C GLN A 68 -4.44 15.10 -10.58
N LEU A 69 -3.54 14.17 -10.29
CA LEU A 69 -3.71 13.20 -9.20
C LEU A 69 -3.79 13.88 -7.85
N ARG A 70 -2.91 14.85 -7.57
CA ARG A 70 -2.97 15.66 -6.34
C ARG A 70 -4.29 16.41 -6.22
N GLN A 71 -4.78 16.99 -7.31
CA GLN A 71 -6.09 17.63 -7.32
C GLN A 71 -7.22 16.64 -7.02
N ARG A 72 -7.21 15.45 -7.64
CA ARG A 72 -8.21 14.41 -7.37
C ARG A 72 -8.18 13.92 -5.93
N ILE A 73 -7.01 13.79 -5.33
CA ILE A 73 -6.86 13.42 -3.91
C ILE A 73 -7.45 14.52 -3.02
N ALA A 74 -7.10 15.79 -3.26
CA ALA A 74 -7.66 16.91 -2.52
C ALA A 74 -9.19 16.99 -2.66
N ASP A 75 -9.72 16.75 -3.86
CA ASP A 75 -11.17 16.70 -4.12
C ASP A 75 -11.84 15.50 -3.42
N LEU A 76 -11.13 14.39 -3.22
CA LEU A 76 -11.62 13.22 -2.49
C LEU A 76 -11.56 13.44 -0.97
N GLU A 77 -10.51 14.07 -0.46
CA GLU A 77 -10.34 14.42 0.95
C GLU A 77 -11.31 15.52 1.39
N ALA A 78 -11.65 16.46 0.49
CA ALA A 78 -12.63 17.50 0.72
C ALA A 78 -14.08 16.99 0.66
N ARG A 79 -14.33 15.77 0.16
CA ARG A 79 -15.67 15.19 0.21
C ARG A 79 -16.03 14.89 1.66
N PRO A 80 -17.22 15.30 2.12
CA PRO A 80 -17.67 14.94 3.46
C PRO A 80 -17.74 13.42 3.59
N VAL A 81 -16.89 12.86 4.45
CA VAL A 81 -16.90 11.44 4.82
C VAL A 81 -17.89 11.27 5.97
N ALA A 82 -18.79 10.30 5.85
CA ALA A 82 -19.78 10.01 6.89
C ALA A 82 -19.07 9.70 8.22
N PRO A 83 -19.44 10.37 9.33
CA PRO A 83 -18.87 10.08 10.64
C PRO A 83 -19.11 8.61 11.02
N PHE A 84 -18.06 7.94 11.48
CA PHE A 84 -18.08 6.53 11.92
C PHE A 84 -18.98 6.29 13.16
N ASP A 85 -19.41 7.36 13.82
CA ASP A 85 -20.29 7.33 14.97
C ASP A 85 -21.68 7.83 14.57
N PHE A 86 -22.60 6.88 14.30
CA PHE A 86 -23.99 7.18 13.98
C PHE A 86 -24.66 7.85 15.19
N LYS A 87 -24.70 9.18 15.18
CA LYS A 87 -25.63 9.99 15.97
C LYS A 87 -26.68 10.55 15.03
N GLU A 88 -27.92 10.62 15.51
CA GLU A 88 -29.10 11.20 14.87
C GLU A 88 -28.82 12.65 14.41
N THR A 89 -28.12 12.79 13.28
CA THR A 89 -27.59 14.04 12.71
C THR A 89 -27.68 13.99 11.18
N THR A 90 -27.30 15.09 10.51
CA THR A 90 -27.45 15.48 9.08
C THR A 90 -27.72 14.41 8.01
N ASP A 91 -27.17 13.20 8.11
CA ASP A 91 -27.48 12.09 7.21
C ASP A 91 -28.95 11.64 7.32
N ALA A 92 -29.53 11.69 8.51
CA ALA A 92 -30.96 11.43 8.70
C ALA A 92 -31.82 12.48 7.99
N ASP A 93 -31.39 13.75 7.98
CA ASP A 93 -32.05 14.83 7.25
C ASP A 93 -31.89 14.66 5.74
N TYR A 94 -30.71 14.29 5.26
CA TYR A 94 -30.47 14.01 3.85
C TYR A 94 -31.31 12.82 3.36
N CYS A 95 -31.41 11.74 4.15
CA CYS A 95 -32.26 10.59 3.84
C CYS A 95 -33.75 10.98 3.82
N ARG A 96 -34.19 11.86 4.74
CA ARG A 96 -35.56 12.42 4.74
C ARG A 96 -35.82 13.25 3.49
N GLU A 97 -34.90 14.12 3.11
CA GLU A 97 -35.03 14.96 1.91
C GLU A 97 -34.98 14.16 0.61
N TRP A 98 -34.09 13.16 0.52
CA TRP A 98 -34.02 12.29 -0.64
C TRP A 98 -35.30 11.46 -0.78
N ALA A 99 -35.77 10.83 0.29
CA ALA A 99 -37.02 10.07 0.28
C ALA A 99 -38.19 10.97 -0.13
N TRP A 100 -38.24 12.20 0.40
CA TRP A 100 -39.23 13.21 0.02
C TRP A 100 -39.21 13.52 -1.48
N ARG A 101 -38.03 13.71 -2.08
CA ARG A 101 -37.90 13.99 -3.53
C ARG A 101 -38.20 12.77 -4.39
N ALA A 102 -37.84 11.56 -3.94
CA ALA A 102 -38.10 10.32 -4.67
C ALA A 102 -39.60 10.05 -4.76
N ILE A 103 -40.31 10.08 -3.63
CA ILE A 103 -41.76 9.82 -3.57
C ILE A 103 -42.55 10.82 -4.43
N LYS A 104 -42.13 12.09 -4.48
CA LYS A 104 -42.77 13.13 -5.32
C LYS A 104 -42.70 12.87 -6.82
N LYS A 105 -41.76 12.05 -7.30
CA LYS A 105 -41.68 11.69 -8.73
C LYS A 105 -42.77 10.70 -9.13
N ASP A 106 -43.11 9.80 -8.21
CA ASP A 106 -44.00 8.67 -8.51
C ASP A 106 -45.45 8.94 -8.12
N LEU A 107 -45.72 10.03 -7.37
CA LEU A 107 -47.05 10.38 -6.90
C LEU A 107 -47.52 11.75 -7.43
N PRO A 108 -48.70 11.83 -8.07
CA PRO A 108 -49.38 13.09 -8.33
C PRO A 108 -49.95 13.64 -7.01
N THR A 109 -49.08 14.28 -6.23
CA THR A 109 -49.42 14.86 -4.91
C THR A 109 -50.22 16.17 -5.02
N GLU A 110 -50.48 16.65 -6.24
CA GLU A 110 -51.14 17.93 -6.54
C GLU A 110 -52.60 18.00 -6.04
N HIS A 111 -53.27 16.87 -5.88
CA HIS A 111 -54.67 16.80 -5.42
C HIS A 111 -54.83 16.32 -3.97
N TRP A 112 -53.73 16.15 -3.25
CA TRP A 112 -53.75 15.64 -1.88
C TRP A 112 -54.27 16.70 -0.93
N LYS A 113 -55.32 16.37 -0.16
CA LYS A 113 -55.91 17.30 0.81
C LYS A 113 -55.31 17.09 2.19
N THR A 114 -54.89 18.19 2.82
CA THR A 114 -54.43 18.18 4.22
C THR A 114 -55.56 17.69 5.12
N GLY A 115 -55.33 16.60 5.88
CA GLY A 115 -56.31 16.01 6.80
C GLY A 115 -56.86 14.63 6.41
N GLU A 116 -56.57 14.13 5.20
CA GLU A 116 -56.91 12.74 4.83
C GLU A 116 -55.86 11.76 5.38
N ASN A 117 -56.19 11.09 6.50
CA ASN A 117 -55.28 10.16 7.18
C ASN A 117 -54.72 9.04 6.29
N GLY A 118 -55.52 8.54 5.33
CA GLY A 118 -55.07 7.49 4.40
C GLY A 118 -53.95 7.94 3.48
N THR A 119 -54.04 9.18 2.99
CA THR A 119 -53.05 9.82 2.12
C THR A 119 -51.74 10.07 2.87
N PHE A 120 -51.82 10.53 4.13
CA PHE A 120 -50.65 10.67 4.99
C PHE A 120 -49.99 9.32 5.33
N TYR A 121 -50.78 8.29 5.65
CA TYR A 121 -50.26 6.98 6.03
C TYR A 121 -49.58 6.24 4.86
N ALA A 122 -50.18 6.29 3.66
CA ALA A 122 -49.56 5.75 2.44
C ALA A 122 -48.22 6.44 2.14
N PHE A 123 -48.18 7.77 2.28
CA PHE A 123 -46.97 8.56 2.12
C PHE A 123 -45.87 8.19 3.14
N TYR A 124 -46.25 8.04 4.41
CA TYR A 124 -45.34 7.66 5.48
C TYR A 124 -44.69 6.28 5.24
N LEU A 125 -45.48 5.27 4.86
CA LEU A 125 -44.98 3.92 4.59
C LEU A 125 -44.05 3.88 3.36
N MET A 126 -44.41 4.59 2.29
CA MET A 126 -43.58 4.67 1.08
C MET A 126 -42.24 5.37 1.37
N GLY A 127 -42.25 6.45 2.16
CA GLY A 127 -41.02 7.13 2.55
C GLY A 127 -40.13 6.31 3.46
N TRP A 128 -40.73 5.52 4.35
CA TRP A 128 -39.99 4.55 5.16
C TRP A 128 -39.33 3.47 4.29
N HIS A 129 -40.06 2.95 3.31
CA HIS A 129 -39.53 1.93 2.39
C HIS A 129 -38.40 2.50 1.50
N ALA A 130 -38.57 3.69 0.93
CA ALA A 130 -37.54 4.35 0.13
C ALA A 130 -36.26 4.61 0.94
N ARG A 131 -36.40 5.05 2.20
CA ARG A 131 -35.27 5.21 3.12
C ARG A 131 -34.56 3.88 3.40
N LEU A 132 -35.30 2.79 3.58
CA LEU A 132 -34.73 1.46 3.81
C LEU A 132 -33.87 1.03 2.61
N GLN A 133 -34.40 1.13 1.40
CA GLN A 133 -33.69 0.79 0.15
C GLN A 133 -32.42 1.62 -0.03
N TYR A 134 -32.49 2.93 0.22
CA TYR A 134 -31.33 3.81 0.15
C TYR A 134 -30.21 3.38 1.11
N ASN A 135 -30.56 3.02 2.34
CA ASN A 135 -29.60 2.55 3.34
C ASN A 135 -28.98 1.19 2.96
N GLU A 136 -29.76 0.28 2.38
CA GLU A 136 -29.26 -1.02 1.90
C GLU A 136 -28.28 -0.85 0.74
N GLN A 137 -28.61 0.01 -0.23
CA GLN A 137 -27.72 0.33 -1.35
C GLN A 137 -26.37 0.87 -0.83
N ARG A 138 -26.40 1.84 0.09
CA ARG A 138 -25.17 2.41 0.67
C ARG A 138 -24.34 1.37 1.42
N ARG A 139 -24.98 0.47 2.16
CA ARG A 139 -24.28 -0.63 2.84
C ARG A 139 -23.57 -1.55 1.85
N SER A 140 -24.22 -1.85 0.72
CA SER A 140 -23.62 -2.64 -0.37
C SER A 140 -22.43 -1.90 -1.01
N GLU A 141 -22.58 -0.62 -1.32
CA GLU A 141 -21.49 0.21 -1.87
C GLU A 141 -20.30 0.29 -0.92
N TYR A 142 -20.53 0.51 0.39
CA TYR A 142 -19.48 0.53 1.39
C TYR A 142 -18.78 -0.82 1.53
N SER A 143 -19.53 -1.93 1.47
CA SER A 143 -18.95 -3.27 1.47
C SER A 143 -18.04 -3.49 0.26
N GLN A 144 -18.46 -3.05 -0.93
CA GLN A 144 -17.66 -3.16 -2.16
C GLN A 144 -16.39 -2.30 -2.10
N ILE A 145 -16.50 -1.09 -1.55
CA ILE A 145 -15.35 -0.20 -1.33
C ILE A 145 -14.39 -0.82 -0.32
N ALA A 146 -14.89 -1.35 0.79
CA ALA A 146 -14.08 -2.03 1.80
C ALA A 146 -13.36 -3.26 1.23
N ASP A 147 -14.06 -4.09 0.44
CA ASP A 147 -13.47 -5.24 -0.26
C ASP A 147 -12.40 -4.82 -1.26
N THR A 148 -12.61 -3.71 -1.97
CA THR A 148 -11.63 -3.16 -2.93
C THR A 148 -10.39 -2.67 -2.19
N ILE A 149 -10.56 -1.91 -1.11
CA ILE A 149 -9.44 -1.45 -0.27
C ILE A 149 -8.67 -2.64 0.30
N LEU A 150 -9.35 -3.67 0.80
CA LEU A 150 -8.73 -4.90 1.30
C LEU A 150 -7.97 -5.65 0.20
N LYS A 151 -8.51 -5.76 -1.02
CA LYS A 151 -7.80 -6.36 -2.16
C LYS A 151 -6.57 -5.55 -2.58
N THR A 152 -6.69 -4.22 -2.68
CA THR A 152 -5.55 -3.35 -3.02
C THR A 152 -4.46 -3.43 -1.94
N ARG A 153 -4.85 -3.49 -0.67
CA ARG A 153 -3.92 -3.61 0.46
C ARG A 153 -3.25 -4.99 0.53
N THR A 154 -3.97 -6.07 0.23
CA THR A 154 -3.38 -7.43 0.19
C THR A 154 -2.48 -7.64 -1.02
N VAL A 155 -2.77 -7.05 -2.18
CA VAL A 155 -1.85 -7.04 -3.34
C VAL A 155 -0.57 -6.25 -3.04
N SER A 156 -0.65 -5.19 -2.23
CA SER A 156 0.53 -4.42 -1.81
C SER A 156 1.34 -5.06 -0.68
N ILE A 157 0.77 -6.00 0.10
CA ILE A 157 1.47 -6.69 1.20
C ILE A 157 2.10 -8.02 0.74
N ASN A 158 1.55 -8.67 -0.29
CA ASN A 158 2.07 -9.97 -0.77
C ASN A 158 3.32 -9.88 -1.67
N THR A 159 3.92 -8.71 -1.81
CA THR A 159 5.26 -8.56 -2.40
C THR A 159 6.08 -7.63 -1.53
N GLU A 160 6.36 -8.08 -0.30
CA GLU A 160 7.48 -7.56 0.48
C GLU A 160 8.73 -7.55 -0.44
N PRO A 161 9.21 -6.38 -0.89
CA PRO A 161 10.21 -6.32 -1.97
C PRO A 161 11.50 -7.04 -1.59
N TRP A 162 11.76 -7.12 -0.29
CA TRP A 162 12.89 -7.81 0.31
C TRP A 162 12.78 -9.34 0.27
N ARG A 163 11.60 -9.94 0.13
CA ARG A 163 11.46 -11.41 -0.04
C ARG A 163 12.05 -11.94 -1.34
N SER A 164 12.37 -11.06 -2.28
CA SER A 164 13.13 -11.44 -3.48
C SER A 164 14.58 -11.85 -3.18
N PHE A 165 15.13 -11.46 -2.03
CA PHE A 165 16.52 -11.74 -1.65
C PHE A 165 16.74 -12.16 -0.19
N VAL A 166 15.73 -12.06 0.67
CA VAL A 166 15.72 -12.59 2.05
C VAL A 166 14.83 -13.84 2.08
N SER A 167 15.39 -14.99 2.44
CA SER A 167 14.62 -16.24 2.57
C SER A 167 14.02 -16.41 3.97
N ASP A 168 13.08 -17.34 4.13
CA ASP A 168 12.53 -17.67 5.46
C ASP A 168 13.60 -18.22 6.43
N ASP A 169 14.65 -18.87 5.89
CA ASP A 169 15.82 -19.29 6.68
C ASP A 169 16.61 -18.09 7.21
N ASP A 170 16.75 -17.03 6.39
CA ASP A 170 17.41 -15.79 6.80
C ASP A 170 16.61 -15.07 7.90
N ILE A 171 15.29 -15.06 7.80
CA ILE A 171 14.39 -14.51 8.84
C ILE A 171 14.52 -15.30 10.14
N THR A 172 14.53 -16.63 10.05
CA THR A 172 14.67 -17.51 11.23
C THR A 172 16.02 -17.30 11.92
N ALA A 173 17.10 -17.18 11.14
CA ALA A 173 18.43 -16.90 11.67
C ALA A 173 18.52 -15.50 12.30
N LEU A 174 17.92 -14.49 11.66
CA LEU A 174 17.88 -13.13 12.18
C LEU A 174 17.10 -13.03 13.49
N ASN A 175 15.97 -13.74 13.61
CA ASN A 175 15.18 -13.76 14.84
C ASN A 175 15.97 -14.35 16.00
N ARG A 176 16.59 -15.52 15.80
CA ARG A 176 17.45 -16.14 16.82
C ARG A 176 18.60 -15.23 17.23
N PHE A 177 19.20 -14.51 16.27
CA PHE A 177 20.25 -13.54 16.56
C PHE A 177 19.75 -12.41 17.47
N ALA A 178 18.57 -11.86 17.19
CA ALA A 178 17.97 -10.78 17.96
C ALA A 178 17.60 -11.23 19.38
N GLU A 179 16.97 -12.40 19.54
CA GLU A 179 16.65 -13.00 20.84
C GLU A 179 17.90 -13.13 21.74
N CYS A 180 19.03 -13.55 21.17
CA CYS A 180 20.28 -13.70 21.92
C CYS A 180 21.00 -12.37 22.21
N CYS A 181 20.63 -11.28 21.53
CA CYS A 181 21.17 -9.94 21.82
C CYS A 181 20.44 -9.27 22.99
N ASP A 182 19.17 -9.63 23.22
CA ASP A 182 18.34 -9.11 24.31
C ASP A 182 18.50 -9.89 25.64
N ASP A 183 19.07 -11.10 25.61
CA ASP A 183 19.34 -11.92 26.81
C ASP A 183 20.85 -12.12 27.08
N PRO A 184 21.43 -11.44 28.09
CA PRO A 184 22.84 -11.59 28.45
C PRO A 184 23.20 -12.97 29.06
N GLU A 185 22.23 -13.82 29.42
CA GLU A 185 22.47 -15.21 29.87
C GLU A 185 22.43 -16.24 28.73
N SER A 186 22.06 -15.83 27.50
CA SER A 186 21.75 -16.75 26.38
C SER A 186 22.94 -17.55 25.83
N GLY A 187 24.18 -17.35 26.31
CA GLY A 187 25.32 -18.21 25.96
C GLY A 187 25.83 -18.11 24.51
N GLY A 188 25.31 -17.19 23.70
CA GLY A 188 25.68 -16.99 22.29
C GLY A 188 24.55 -17.34 21.33
N HIS A 189 24.59 -16.78 20.11
CA HIS A 189 23.48 -16.87 19.16
C HIS A 189 23.32 -18.23 18.44
N ASP A 190 24.12 -19.26 18.74
CA ASP A 190 24.11 -20.61 18.12
C ASP A 190 23.97 -20.64 16.58
N LEU A 191 24.37 -19.57 15.90
CA LEU A 191 24.36 -19.45 14.45
C LEU A 191 25.70 -19.87 13.86
N GLU A 192 25.66 -20.59 12.74
CA GLU A 192 26.86 -20.91 12.00
C GLU A 192 27.50 -19.64 11.42
N LYS A 193 28.83 -19.64 11.33
CA LYS A 193 29.60 -18.49 10.82
C LYS A 193 29.17 -18.06 9.41
N GLU A 194 28.72 -19.00 8.59
CA GLU A 194 28.24 -18.70 7.24
C GLU A 194 26.84 -18.06 7.24
N GLN A 195 25.97 -18.41 8.20
CA GLN A 195 24.67 -17.74 8.37
C GLN A 195 24.86 -16.28 8.78
N VAL A 196 25.74 -16.01 9.76
CA VAL A 196 26.02 -14.63 10.20
C VAL A 196 26.62 -13.79 9.06
N LYS A 197 27.56 -14.35 8.28
CA LYS A 197 28.11 -13.67 7.09
C LYS A 197 27.05 -13.40 6.02
N ARG A 198 26.11 -14.33 5.82
CA ARG A 198 25.01 -14.16 4.88
C ARG A 198 24.09 -13.01 5.31
N LEU A 199 23.70 -12.96 6.58
CA LEU A 199 22.90 -11.86 7.13
C LEU A 199 23.64 -10.51 7.04
N GLU A 200 24.95 -10.48 7.28
CA GLU A 200 25.79 -9.29 7.08
C GLU A 200 25.85 -8.86 5.61
N LYS A 201 25.94 -9.82 4.68
CA LYS A 201 25.98 -9.55 3.23
C LYS A 201 24.67 -8.99 2.70
N ILE A 202 23.55 -9.48 3.23
CA ILE A 202 22.20 -8.98 2.89
C ILE A 202 21.96 -7.59 3.52
N GLY A 203 22.70 -7.25 4.59
CA GLY A 203 22.58 -5.98 5.31
C GLY A 203 21.61 -6.03 6.49
N LEU A 204 21.17 -7.22 6.91
CA LEU A 204 20.32 -7.44 8.09
C LEU A 204 21.13 -7.28 9.38
N LEU A 205 22.42 -7.64 9.34
CA LEU A 205 23.37 -7.43 10.43
C LEU A 205 24.50 -6.50 9.99
N ARG A 206 25.09 -5.79 10.95
CA ARG A 206 26.32 -5.03 10.77
C ARG A 206 27.36 -5.51 11.77
N ARG A 207 28.59 -5.70 11.31
CA ARG A 207 29.74 -6.02 12.17
C ARG A 207 30.48 -4.76 12.58
N SER A 208 30.73 -4.61 13.88
CA SER A 208 31.72 -3.68 14.43
C SER A 208 32.76 -4.47 15.23
N GLY A 209 33.95 -4.65 14.64
CA GLY A 209 35.02 -5.43 15.24
C GLY A 209 34.66 -6.92 15.38
N ARG A 210 34.58 -7.41 16.63
CA ARG A 210 34.24 -8.81 16.96
C ARG A 210 32.75 -9.03 17.26
N ILE A 211 31.94 -7.97 17.22
CA ILE A 211 30.54 -8.00 17.62
C ILE A 211 29.69 -7.62 16.41
N SER A 212 28.59 -8.33 16.21
CA SER A 212 27.58 -8.00 15.19
C SER A 212 26.32 -7.49 15.90
N PHE A 213 25.53 -6.66 15.23
CA PHE A 213 24.26 -6.13 15.72
C PHE A 213 23.27 -6.00 14.57
N THR A 214 21.97 -5.96 14.88
CA THR A 214 20.93 -5.75 13.87
C THR A 214 20.99 -4.34 13.30
N THR A 215 20.66 -4.20 12.01
CA THR A 215 20.52 -2.88 11.37
C THR A 215 19.06 -2.44 11.39
N ASP A 216 18.80 -1.15 11.14
CA ASP A 216 17.44 -0.64 10.94
C ASP A 216 16.66 -1.45 9.88
N PHE A 217 17.36 -2.00 8.88
CA PHE A 217 16.77 -2.89 7.88
C PHE A 217 16.47 -4.29 8.43
N GLY A 218 17.34 -4.84 9.28
CA GLY A 218 17.09 -6.08 10.01
C GLY A 218 15.88 -5.97 10.93
N ASP A 219 15.78 -4.88 11.69
CA ASP A 219 14.64 -4.61 12.59
C ASP A 219 13.33 -4.44 11.81
N PHE A 220 13.39 -3.75 10.66
CA PHE A 220 12.26 -3.66 9.73
C PHE A 220 11.81 -5.02 9.20
N VAL A 221 12.75 -5.90 8.80
CA VAL A 221 12.42 -7.25 8.32
C VAL A 221 11.81 -8.12 9.43
N LEU A 222 12.32 -8.03 10.67
CA LEU A 222 11.72 -8.72 11.82
C LEU A 222 10.27 -8.26 12.06
N SER A 223 10.05 -6.95 12.06
CA SER A 223 8.72 -6.36 12.22
C SER A 223 7.77 -6.75 11.07
N ALA A 224 8.23 -6.67 9.83
CA ALA A 224 7.43 -6.98 8.64
C ALA A 224 7.10 -8.48 8.52
N ALA A 225 8.04 -9.36 8.88
CA ALA A 225 7.82 -10.81 8.92
C ALA A 225 6.82 -11.27 10.01
N GLY A 226 6.24 -10.35 10.78
CA GLY A 226 5.29 -10.66 11.84
C GLY A 226 5.94 -11.22 13.10
N ILE A 227 7.26 -11.07 13.24
CA ILE A 227 8.01 -11.48 14.42
C ILE A 227 8.03 -10.29 15.38
N ASN A 228 7.01 -10.25 16.25
CA ASN A 228 6.94 -9.29 17.33
C ASN A 228 8.10 -9.51 18.31
N LEU A 229 9.18 -8.74 18.18
CA LEU A 229 9.93 -8.32 19.37
C LEU A 229 8.97 -7.43 20.18
N ASN A 230 8.72 -7.82 21.43
CA ASN A 230 7.75 -7.24 22.34
C ASN A 230 7.76 -5.70 22.34
N LEU A 231 6.90 -5.08 21.53
CA LEU A 231 6.29 -3.82 21.88
C LEU A 231 5.11 -4.17 22.76
N GLU A 232 5.25 -3.95 24.07
CA GLU A 232 4.15 -3.91 25.02
C GLU A 232 3.07 -2.96 24.48
N MET A 233 2.13 -3.49 23.71
CA MET A 233 0.85 -2.86 23.50
C MET A 233 0.10 -3.01 24.81
N GLY A 234 0.17 -1.95 25.61
CA GLY A 234 -0.65 -1.77 26.79
C GLY A 234 -2.08 -2.20 26.49
N GLU A 235 -2.52 -3.18 27.26
CA GLU A 235 -3.86 -3.73 27.30
C GLU A 235 -4.85 -2.60 27.59
N GLN A 236 -5.38 -1.93 26.56
CA GLN A 236 -6.62 -1.17 26.70
C GLN A 236 -7.77 -2.16 26.65
N VAL A 237 -7.99 -2.82 27.79
CA VAL A 237 -9.28 -3.38 28.17
C VAL A 237 -10.29 -2.23 28.08
N CYS A 238 -11.13 -2.23 27.04
CA CYS A 238 -12.33 -1.39 27.02
C CYS A 238 -13.22 -1.80 28.20
N PRO A 239 -13.46 -0.95 29.21
CA PRO A 239 -14.34 -1.27 30.31
C PRO A 239 -15.78 -1.08 29.82
N GLY A 240 -16.52 -2.16 29.58
CA GLY A 240 -17.95 -1.98 29.31
C GLY A 240 -18.80 -3.13 28.78
N LEU A 241 -18.28 -4.31 28.45
CA LEU A 241 -19.13 -5.38 27.93
C LEU A 241 -19.41 -6.46 28.97
N LYS A 242 -20.51 -6.30 29.73
CA LYS A 242 -21.14 -7.42 30.44
C LYS A 242 -21.86 -8.30 29.40
N ILE A 243 -21.29 -9.46 29.12
CA ILE A 243 -21.96 -10.53 28.38
C ILE A 243 -23.10 -11.05 29.26
N VAL A 244 -24.34 -10.70 28.90
CA VAL A 244 -25.54 -11.37 29.43
C VAL A 244 -25.69 -12.66 28.63
N LYS A 245 -25.45 -13.81 29.27
CA LYS A 245 -25.80 -15.11 28.70
C LYS A 245 -27.33 -15.24 28.73
N ALA A 246 -27.91 -15.54 27.56
CA ALA A 246 -29.16 -16.27 27.47
C ALA A 246 -28.84 -17.76 27.33
#